data_AF-A0A6G1ENX1-F1
#
_entry.id   AF-A0A6G1ENX1-F1
#
_cell.length_a   1.000
_cell.length_b   1.000
_cell.length_c   1.000
_cell.angle_alpha   90.00
_cell.angle_beta   90.00
_cell.angle_gamma   90.00
#
_symmetry.space_group_name_H-M   'P 1'
#
loop_
_entity.id
_entity.type
_entity.pdbx_description
1 polymer ?
#
loop_
_entity_poly.entity_id
_entity_poly.type
_entity_poly.pdbx_seq_one_letter_code
_entity_poly.pdbx_strand_id
1 'polypeptide(L)' 'MECFQFVFILRLMLRLLGITNELSRVLQRKDLNIVLALELIDDVKARLATLRESGWDELFDEAELNFWWQVT' A
#
# COMPACT_ATOMS: atom_id res chain seq x y z
N MET A 1 -10.57 -20.84 -0.39
CA MET A 1 -11.15 -19.53 0.00
C MET A 1 -10.34 -18.89 1.12
N GLU A 2 -10.20 -19.52 2.29
CA GLU A 2 -9.43 -18.96 3.43
C GLU A 2 -7.99 -18.55 3.09
N CYS A 3 -7.24 -19.39 2.37
CA CYS A 3 -5.84 -19.09 1.99
C CYS A 3 -5.75 -17.85 1.07
N PHE A 4 -6.68 -17.71 0.12
CA PHE A 4 -6.75 -16.56 -0.77
C PHE A 4 -7.08 -15.28 0.00
N GLN A 5 -8.07 -15.32 0.89
CA GLN A 5 -8.42 -14.18 1.74
C GLN A 5 -7.24 -13.75 2.63
N PHE A 6 -6.50 -14.71 3.20
CA PHE A 6 -5.30 -14.42 3.97
C PHE A 6 -4.20 -13.76 3.12
N VAL A 7 -3.88 -14.33 1.95
CA VAL A 7 -2.88 -13.77 1.02
C VAL A 7 -3.29 -12.36 0.57
N PHE A 8 -4.57 -12.17 0.26
CA PHE A 8 -5.11 -10.87 -0.14
C PHE A 8 -4.99 -9.82 0.97
N ILE A 9 -5.39 -10.15 2.20
CA ILE A 9 -5.25 -9.26 3.36
C ILE A 9 -3.78 -8.94 3.64
N LEU A 10 -2.88 -9.93 3.54
CA LEU A 10 -1.44 -9.69 3.68
C LEU A 10 -0.91 -8.72 2.62
N ARG A 11 -1.30 -8.87 1.36
CA ARG A 11 -0.90 -7.98 0.26
C ARG A 11 -1.42 -6.56 0.46
N LEU A 12 -2.68 -6.42 0.86
CA LEU A 12 -3.28 -5.13 1.22
C LEU A 12 -2.50 -4.46 2.35
N MET A 13 -2.21 -5.19 3.44
CA MET A 13 -1.42 -4.67 4.56
C MET A 13 -0.01 -4.28 4.14
N LEU A 14 0.65 -5.07 3.28
CA LEU A 14 1.99 -4.77 2.79
C LEU A 14 2.02 -3.45 2.01
N ARG A 15 1.07 -3.23 1.09
CA ARG A 15 0.98 -1.97 0.32
C ARG A 15 0.68 -0.78 1.24
N LEU A 16 -0.28 -0.93 2.15
CA LEU A 16 -0.66 0.11 3.11
C LEU A 16 0.50 0.51 4.03
N LEU A 17 1.19 -0.48 4.60
CA LEU A 17 2.36 -0.29 5.45
C LEU A 17 3.52 0.31 4.67
N GLY A 18 3.71 -0.08 3.39
CA GLY A 18 4.72 0.53 2.52
C GLY A 18 4.55 2.03 2.37
N ILE A 19 3.36 2.47 1.96
CA ILE A 19 3.02 3.90 1.78
C ILE A 19 3.22 4.69 3.09
N THR A 20 2.68 4.17 4.19
CA THR A 20 2.76 4.86 5.49
C THR A 20 4.18 4.84 6.10
N ASN A 21 4.97 3.81 5.82
CA ASN A 21 6.37 3.74 6.23
C ASN A 21 7.25 4.74 5.45
N GLU A 22 7.01 4.93 4.16
CA GLU A 22 7.67 5.99 3.38
C GLU A 22 7.40 7.36 4.01
N LEU A 23 6.13 7.67 4.29
CA LEU A 23 5.75 8.91 4.98
C LEU A 23 6.47 9.04 6.33
N SER A 24 6.44 7.99 7.15
CA SER A 24 7.09 7.95 8.47
C SER A 24 8.58 8.25 8.37
N ARG A 25 9.29 7.65 7.42
CA ARG A 25 10.73 7.88 7.21
C ARG A 25 11.03 9.31 6.80
N VAL A 26 10.20 9.91 5.95
CA VAL A 26 10.41 11.29 5.50
C VAL A 26 10.10 12.29 6.62
N LEU A 27 9.01 12.11 7.35
CA LEU A 27 8.63 12.98 8.48
C LEU A 27 9.60 12.92 9.66
N GLN A 28 10.33 11.82 9.84
CA GLN A 28 11.36 11.72 10.87
C GLN A 28 12.65 12.50 10.54
N ARG A 29 12.81 12.99 9.31
CA ARG A 29 14.00 13.77 8.95
C ARG A 29 13.91 15.19 9.52
N LYS A 30 14.98 15.64 10.16
CA LYS A 30 15.02 16.96 10.83
C LYS A 30 15.13 18.15 9.87
N ASP A 31 15.39 17.90 8.59
CA ASP A 31 15.53 18.89 7.52
C ASP A 31 14.20 19.21 6.81
N LEU A 32 13.10 18.56 7.21
CA LEU A 32 11.80 18.76 6.58
C LEU A 32 11.13 20.04 7.11
N ASN A 33 10.77 20.96 6.20
CA ASN A 33 9.95 22.11 6.55
C ASN A 33 8.45 21.77 6.49
N ILE A 34 7.62 22.60 7.12
CA ILE A 34 6.17 22.36 7.25
C ILE A 34 5.43 22.30 5.91
N VAL A 35 5.86 23.09 4.91
CA VAL A 35 5.21 23.11 3.59
C VAL A 35 5.47 21.79 2.86
N LEU A 36 6.72 21.33 2.86
CA LEU A 36 7.09 20.03 2.30
C LEU A 36 6.38 18.87 3.02
N ALA A 37 6.24 18.96 4.35
CA ALA A 37 5.50 17.96 5.12
C ALA A 37 4.02 17.86 4.68
N LEU A 38 3.37 19.00 4.43
CA LEU A 38 1.97 19.04 3.98
C LEU A 38 1.82 18.46 2.57
N GLU A 39 2.71 18.83 1.64
CA GLU A 39 2.72 18.28 0.28
C GLU A 39 2.86 16.75 0.28
N LEU A 40 3.73 16.21 1.15
CA LEU A 40 3.91 14.76 1.31
C LEU A 40 2.68 14.07 1.92
N ILE A 41 2.01 14.72 2.86
CA ILE A 41 0.77 14.19 3.45
C ILE A 41 -0.34 14.14 2.38
N ASP A 42 -0.44 15.16 1.53
CA ASP A 42 -1.42 15.19 0.45
C ASP A 42 -1.12 14.13 -0.62
N ASP A 43 0.15 13.92 -0.98
CA ASP A 43 0.56 12.82 -1.86
C ASP A 43 0.17 11.44 -1.29
N VAL A 44 0.50 11.20 -0.01
CA VAL A 44 0.16 9.94 0.66
C VAL A 44 -1.35 9.74 0.74
N LYS A 45 -2.12 10.79 1.02
CA LYS A 45 -3.59 10.74 0.99
C LYS A 45 -4.11 10.35 -0.39
N ALA A 46 -3.56 10.93 -1.46
CA ALA A 46 -3.94 10.60 -2.83
C ALA A 46 -3.65 9.13 -3.14
N ARG A 47 -2.45 8.64 -2.81
CA ARG A 47 -2.06 7.23 -3.00
C ARG A 47 -2.98 6.26 -2.23
N LEU A 48 -3.34 6.60 -1.00
CA LEU A 48 -4.28 5.80 -0.20
C LEU A 48 -5.70 5.82 -0.76
N ALA A 49 -6.16 6.96 -1.28
CA ALA A 49 -7.45 7.05 -1.97
C ALA A 49 -7.46 6.20 -3.24
N THR A 50 -6.41 6.27 -4.06
CA THR A 50 -6.23 5.41 -5.24
C THR A 50 -6.24 3.92 -4.86
N LEU A 51 -5.51 3.53 -3.82
CA LEU A 51 -5.51 2.14 -3.33
C LEU A 51 -6.93 1.68 -2.94
N ARG A 52 -7.73 2.56 -2.34
CA ARG A 52 -9.12 2.29 -1.92
C ARG A 52 -10.11 2.27 -3.08
N GLU A 53 -9.92 3.10 -4.10
CA GLU A 53 -10.94 3.32 -5.14
C GLU A 53 -10.70 2.49 -6.39
N SER A 54 -9.44 2.34 -6.80
CA SER A 54 -9.06 1.64 -8.04
C SER A 54 -7.94 0.61 -7.86
N GLY A 55 -7.35 0.49 -6.66
CA GLY A 55 -6.27 -0.45 -6.37
C GLY A 55 -6.72 -1.89 -6.11
N TRP A 56 -8.02 -2.17 -6.09
CA TRP A 56 -8.56 -3.49 -5.78
C TRP A 56 -8.24 -4.52 -6.85
N ASP A 57 -8.46 -4.20 -8.13
CA ASP A 57 -8.25 -5.15 -9.23
C ASP A 57 -6.78 -5.58 -9.31
N GLU A 58 -5.86 -4.63 -9.19
CA GLU A 58 -4.42 -4.90 -9.17
C GLU A 58 -4.00 -5.76 -7.94
N LEU A 59 -4.60 -5.52 -6.78
CA LEU A 59 -4.40 -6.34 -5.58
C LEU A 59 -4.96 -7.76 -5.75
N PHE A 60 -6.09 -7.91 -6.45
CA PHE A 60 -6.70 -9.19 -6.75
C PHE A 60 -5.83 -9.99 -7.72
N ASP A 61 -5.37 -9.38 -8.80
CA ASP A 61 -4.47 -10.01 -9.78
C ASP A 61 -3.17 -10.50 -9.12
N GLU A 62 -2.58 -9.69 -8.23
CA GLU A 62 -1.40 -10.09 -7.46
C GLU A 62 -1.64 -11.27 -6.51
N ALA A 63 -2.81 -11.31 -5.87
CA ALA A 63 -3.19 -12.41 -4.98
C ALA A 63 -3.50 -13.69 -5.76
N GLU A 64 -4.10 -13.57 -6.95
CA GLU A 64 -4.47 -14.68 -7.82
C GLU A 64 -3.27 -15.32 -8.51
N LEU A 65 -2.34 -14.54 -9.08
CA LEU A 65 -1.11 -15.05 -9.70
C LEU A 65 -0.33 -15.96 -8.72
N ASN A 66 -0.21 -15.56 -7.46
CA ASN A 66 0.48 -16.36 -6.43
C ASN A 66 -0.25 -17.64 -6.03
N PHE A 67 -1.56 -17.74 -6.29
CA PHE A 67 -2.32 -18.97 -6.05
C PHE A 67 -2.04 -20.01 -7.15
N TRP A 68 -2.01 -19.60 -8.42
CA TRP A 68 -1.75 -20.51 -9.53
C TRP A 68 -0.32 -21.09 -9.50
N TRP A 69 0.69 -20.32 -9.10
CA TRP A 69 2.07 -20.81 -8.95
C TRP A 69 2.29 -21.78 -7.77
N GLN A 70 1.33 -21.93 -6.86
CA GLN A 70 1.41 -22.89 -5.75
C GLN A 70 0.69 -24.21 -6.04
N VAL A 71 -0.11 -24.28 -7.11
CA VAL A 71 -0.93 -25.45 -7.48
C VAL A 71 -0.38 -26.19 -8.71
N THR A 72 0.72 -25.69 -9.31
CA THR A 72 1.50 -26.37 -10.36
C THR A 72 2.87 -26.77 -9.82
#